data_AF-A0A1F6BPM6-F1
#
_entry.id   AF-A0A1F6BPM6-F1
#
_cell.length_a   1.000
_cell.length_b   1.000
_cell.length_c   1.000
_cell.angle_alpha   90.00
_cell.angle_beta   90.00
_cell.angle_gamma   90.00
#
_symmetry.space_group_name_H-M   'P 1'
#
loop_
_entity.id
_entity.type
_entity.pdbx_description
1 polymer ?
#
loop_
_entity_poly.entity_id
_entity_poly.type
_entity_poly.pdbx_seq_one_letter_code
_entity_poly.pdbx_strand_id
1 'polypeptide(L)'
;MYKFVGLPPHEGGPDSPFSVPERILAQRNILASLGETTEEERKRWLEKNSGPFQELEEDPEFRRIVREGNWEEARARLEAFKEKQKEKA
;
A
#
# COMPACT_ATOMS: atom_id res chain seq x y z
N MET A 1 19.33 -32.06 -5.34
CA MET A 1 19.08 -30.88 -6.21
C MET A 1 17.67 -30.40 -5.89
N TYR A 2 17.53 -29.42 -5.01
CA TYR A 2 16.21 -28.88 -4.65
C TYR A 2 15.68 -28.11 -5.85
N LYS A 3 14.63 -28.62 -6.49
CA LYS A 3 13.87 -27.88 -7.50
C LYS A 3 13.16 -26.75 -6.77
N PHE A 4 13.62 -25.53 -7.00
CA PHE A 4 12.85 -24.32 -6.71
C PHE A 4 11.59 -24.43 -7.56
N VAL A 5 10.50 -24.89 -6.95
CA VAL A 5 9.19 -24.90 -7.59
C VAL A 5 8.87 -23.44 -7.82
N GLY A 6 8.75 -23.05 -9.09
CA GLY A 6 8.36 -21.70 -9.46
C GLY A 6 7.15 -21.30 -8.63
N LEU A 7 7.31 -20.21 -7.87
CA LEU A 7 6.16 -19.46 -7.37
C LEU A 7 5.16 -19.37 -8.53
N PRO A 8 3.87 -19.70 -8.33
CA PRO A 8 2.90 -19.50 -9.39
C PRO A 8 3.03 -18.06 -9.88
N PRO A 9 2.90 -17.78 -11.19
CA PRO A 9 2.73 -16.40 -11.62
C PRO A 9 1.63 -15.84 -10.73
N HIS A 10 1.90 -14.73 -10.05
CA HIS A 10 0.96 -14.15 -9.11
C HIS A 10 -0.30 -13.78 -9.91
N GLU A 11 -1.25 -14.71 -10.05
CA GLU A 11 -2.60 -14.49 -10.57
C GLU A 11 -3.42 -13.75 -9.50
N GLY A 12 -2.82 -12.71 -8.93
CA GLY A 12 -3.53 -11.73 -8.14
C GLY A 12 -4.35 -10.90 -9.12
N GLY A 13 -5.56 -11.35 -9.45
CA GLY A 13 -6.51 -10.54 -10.20
C GLY A 13 -6.70 -9.17 -9.53
N PRO A 14 -7.30 -8.18 -10.22
CA PRO A 14 -7.52 -6.81 -9.69
C PRO A 14 -8.09 -6.79 -8.25
N ASP A 15 -8.84 -7.82 -7.89
CA ASP A 15 -9.51 -8.01 -6.60
C ASP A 15 -8.76 -8.90 -5.60
N SER A 16 -7.49 -9.25 -5.82
CA SER A 16 -6.67 -9.93 -4.81
C SER A 16 -6.01 -8.94 -3.85
N PRO A 17 -5.94 -9.23 -2.54
CA PRO A 17 -5.21 -8.40 -1.57
C PRO A 17 -3.73 -8.30 -1.94
N PHE A 18 -3.04 -7.27 -1.44
CA PHE A 18 -1.63 -7.10 -1.78
C PHE A 18 -0.80 -8.19 -1.14
N SER A 19 0.09 -8.76 -1.94
CA SER A 19 1.20 -9.55 -1.42
C SER A 19 2.07 -8.70 -0.50
N VAL A 20 2.76 -9.33 0.46
CA VAL A 20 3.77 -8.63 1.30
C VAL A 20 4.74 -7.76 0.46
N PRO A 21 5.34 -8.24 -0.65
CA PRO A 21 6.19 -7.39 -1.49
C PRO A 21 5.44 -6.26 -2.21
N GLU A 22 4.21 -6.47 -2.69
CA GLU A 22 3.39 -5.42 -3.32
C GLU A 22 3.04 -4.32 -2.32
N ARG A 23 2.68 -4.70 -1.09
CA ARG A 23 2.38 -3.76 -0.01
C ARG A 23 3.59 -2.89 0.32
N ILE A 24 4.77 -3.50 0.45
CA ILE A 24 6.02 -2.77 0.72
C ILE A 24 6.35 -1.81 -0.42
N LEU A 25 6.15 -2.23 -1.68
CA LEU A 25 6.37 -1.39 -2.86
C LEU A 25 5.38 -0.22 -2.90
N ALA A 26 4.09 -0.49 -2.69
CA ALA A 26 3.04 0.52 -2.66
C ALA A 26 3.30 1.59 -1.59
N GLN A 27 3.59 1.16 -0.36
CA GLN A 27 3.93 2.06 0.75
C GLN A 27 5.19 2.88 0.44
N ARG A 28 6.20 2.27 -0.18
CA ARG A 28 7.42 2.97 -0.58
C ARG A 28 7.15 4.02 -1.67
N ASN A 29 6.33 3.73 -2.68
CA ASN A 29 6.03 4.66 -3.75
C ASN A 29 5.12 5.80 -3.29
N ILE A 30 4.15 5.51 -2.42
CA ILE A 30 3.33 6.55 -1.77
C ILE A 30 4.20 7.45 -0.90
N LEU A 31 5.17 6.90 -0.18
CA LEU A 31 6.12 7.71 0.57
C LEU A 31 7.02 8.53 -0.36
N ALA A 32 7.49 7.94 -1.46
CA ALA A 32 8.29 8.66 -2.45
C ALA A 32 7.52 9.82 -3.11
N SER A 33 6.19 9.75 -3.20
CA SER A 33 5.36 10.86 -3.68
C SER A 33 5.29 12.05 -2.71
N LEU A 34 5.73 11.87 -1.44
CA LEU A 34 5.92 12.97 -0.48
C LEU A 34 7.27 13.70 -0.66
N GLY A 35 8.19 13.14 -1.44
CA GLY A 35 9.55 13.66 -1.63
C GLY A 35 10.62 12.78 -0.98
N GLU A 36 11.83 13.32 -0.86
CA GLU A 36 12.93 12.64 -0.18
C GLU A 36 12.66 12.56 1.33
N THR A 37 12.45 11.34 1.82
CA THR A 37 12.28 11.04 3.25
C THR A 37 13.43 10.20 3.76
N THR A 38 13.91 10.52 4.96
CA THR A 38 14.92 9.72 5.66
C THR A 38 14.39 8.33 6.09
N GLU A 39 15.29 7.40 6.44
CA GLU A 39 14.88 6.09 6.97
C GLU A 39 14.02 6.19 8.24
N GLU A 40 14.28 7.18 9.08
CA GLU A 40 13.50 7.45 10.29
C GLU A 40 12.09 7.96 9.96
N GLU A 41 11.98 8.91 9.03
CA GLU A 41 10.68 9.39 8.56
C GLU A 41 9.87 8.29 7.88
N ARG A 42 10.55 7.42 7.11
CA ARG A 42 9.94 6.24 6.52
C ARG A 42 9.36 5.32 7.60
N LYS A 43 10.11 5.00 8.65
CA LYS A 43 9.61 4.18 9.76
C LYS A 43 8.39 4.83 10.43
N ARG A 44 8.50 6.10 10.80
CA ARG A 44 7.39 6.83 11.45
C ARG A 44 6.15 6.90 10.57
N TRP A 45 6.34 7.07 9.25
CA TRP A 45 5.24 7.08 8.30
C TRP A 45 4.61 5.68 8.21
N LEU A 46 5.41 4.63 8.08
CA LEU A 46 4.91 3.25 8.04
C LEU A 46 4.14 2.91 9.32
N GLU A 47 4.63 3.25 10.51
CA GLU A 47 3.92 2.98 11.76
C GLU A 47 2.55 3.69 11.83
N LYS A 48 2.48 4.94 11.38
CA LYS A 48 1.23 5.72 11.37
C LYS A 48 0.25 5.30 10.28
N ASN A 49 0.75 4.76 9.17
CA ASN A 49 -0.06 4.50 7.99
C ASN A 49 -0.28 3.01 7.72
N SER A 50 0.47 2.08 8.35
CA SER A 50 0.34 0.65 8.06
C SER A 50 -1.01 0.08 8.49
N GLY A 51 -1.59 0.56 9.60
CA GLY A 51 -2.94 0.17 10.02
C GLY A 51 -4.00 0.65 9.02
N PRO A 52 -4.12 1.98 8.79
CA PRO A 52 -5.05 2.53 7.81
C PRO A 52 -4.87 1.97 6.40
N PHE A 53 -3.62 1.71 5.99
CA PHE A 53 -3.31 1.11 4.69
C PHE A 53 -3.82 -0.33 4.59
N GLN A 54 -3.71 -1.12 5.67
CA GLN A 54 -4.20 -2.50 5.68
C GLN A 54 -5.72 -2.57 5.56
N GLU A 55 -6.45 -1.69 6.25
CA GLU A 55 -7.90 -1.58 6.09
C GLU A 55 -8.27 -1.08 4.68
N LEU A 56 -7.55 -0.08 4.18
CA LEU A 56 -7.78 0.45 2.84
C LEU A 56 -7.40 -0.54 1.73
N GLU A 57 -6.56 -1.54 2.03
CA GLU A 57 -6.26 -2.65 1.12
C GLU A 57 -7.49 -3.52 0.83
N GLU A 58 -8.48 -3.55 1.71
CA GLU A 58 -9.73 -4.26 1.44
C GLU A 58 -10.54 -3.57 0.33
N ASP A 59 -10.30 -2.27 0.12
CA ASP A 59 -10.93 -1.49 -0.94
C ASP A 59 -10.35 -1.88 -2.32
N PRO A 60 -11.19 -2.41 -3.24
CA PRO A 60 -10.74 -2.82 -4.58
C PRO A 60 -10.31 -1.64 -5.44
N GLU A 61 -10.86 -0.45 -5.22
CA GLU A 61 -10.54 0.75 -5.98
C GLU A 61 -9.17 1.29 -5.56
N PHE A 62 -8.85 1.27 -4.27
CA PHE A 62 -7.49 1.55 -3.79
C PHE A 62 -6.45 0.58 -4.37
N ARG A 63 -6.77 -0.72 -4.38
CA ARG A 63 -5.89 -1.74 -4.99
C ARG A 63 -5.61 -1.48 -6.45
N ARG A 64 -6.65 -1.11 -7.19
CA ARG A 64 -6.55 -0.74 -8.60
C ARG A 64 -5.63 0.48 -8.78
N ILE A 65 -5.84 1.56 -8.04
CA ILE A 65 -5.06 2.81 -8.13
C ILE A 65 -3.57 2.57 -7.87
N VAL A 66 -3.25 1.79 -6.83
CA VAL A 66 -1.88 1.39 -6.50
C VAL A 66 -1.24 0.58 -7.64
N ARG A 67 -1.99 -0.33 -8.26
CA ARG A 67 -1.50 -1.14 -9.39
C ARG A 67 -1.39 -0.35 -10.70
N GLU A 68 -2.27 0.64 -10.90
CA GLU A 68 -2.19 1.61 -12.01
C GLU A 68 -1.03 2.59 -11.83
N GLY A 69 -0.38 2.60 -10.65
CA GLY A 69 0.76 3.47 -10.36
C GLY A 69 0.36 4.91 -10.05
N ASN A 70 -0.91 5.17 -9.74
CA ASN A 70 -1.43 6.47 -9.36
C ASN A 70 -1.13 6.77 -7.89
N TRP A 71 0.15 7.03 -7.57
CA TRP A 71 0.63 7.20 -6.19
C TRP A 71 0.07 8.43 -5.48
N GLU A 72 -0.20 9.51 -6.21
CA GLU A 72 -0.81 10.73 -5.66
C GLU A 72 -2.26 10.47 -5.21
N GLU A 73 -3.03 9.73 -6.02
CA GLU A 73 -4.40 9.38 -5.68
C GLU A 73 -4.46 8.33 -4.56
N ALA A 74 -3.57 7.33 -4.57
CA ALA A 74 -3.44 6.38 -3.48
C ALA A 74 -3.16 7.11 -2.16
N ARG A 75 -2.28 8.11 -2.17
CA ARG A 75 -2.00 8.97 -1.01
C ARG A 75 -3.24 9.75 -0.57
N ALA A 76 -3.92 10.42 -1.50
CA ALA A 76 -5.10 11.22 -1.19
C ALA A 76 -6.20 10.37 -0.52
N ARG A 77 -6.39 9.13 -1.00
CA ARG A 77 -7.33 8.19 -0.40
C ARG A 77 -6.93 7.71 0.98
N LEU A 78 -5.64 7.45 1.18
CA LEU A 78 -5.11 7.08 2.49
C LEU A 78 -5.34 8.20 3.52
N GLU A 79 -5.10 9.45 3.13
CA GLU A 79 -5.38 10.61 3.99
C GLU A 79 -6.89 10.76 4.25
N ALA A 80 -7.73 10.69 3.21
CA ALA A 80 -9.18 10.78 3.35
C ALA A 80 -9.75 9.65 4.22
N PHE A 81 -9.20 8.44 4.12
CA PHE A 81 -9.57 7.31 4.98
C PHE A 81 -9.21 7.58 6.43
N LYS A 82 -8.02 8.12 6.69
CA LYS A 82 -7.58 8.52 8.05
C LYS A 82 -8.46 9.61 8.63
N GLU A 83 -8.90 10.59 7.84
CA GLU A 83 -9.84 11.62 8.29
C GLU A 83 -11.20 11.00 8.66
N LYS A 84 -11.74 10.12 7.82
CA LYS A 84 -12.99 9.40 8.13
C LYS A 84 -12.89 8.54 9.40
N GLN A 85 -11.75 7.90 9.63
CA GLN A 85 -11.52 7.11 10.86
C GLN A 85 -11.46 8.01 12.11
N LYS A 86 -10.88 9.22 11.99
CA LYS A 86 -10.86 10.20 13.09
C LYS A 86 -12.24 10.77 13.40
N GLU A 87 -13.09 10.99 12.39
CA GLU A 87 -14.46 11.48 12.61
C GLU A 87 -15.39 10.44 13.24
N LYS A 88 -15.07 9.15 13.10
CA LYS A 88 -15.82 8.05 13.71
C LYS A 88 -15.38 7.69 15.13
N ALA A 89 -14.28 8.27 15.62
CA ALA A 89 -13.72 8.05 16.96
C ALA A 89 -14.11 9.16 17.94
#